data_AF-A0A7K0LCD7-F1
#
_entry.id   AF-A0A7K0LCD7-F1
#
_cell.length_a   1.000
_cell.length_b   1.000
_cell.length_c   1.000
_cell.angle_alpha   90.00
_cell.angle_beta   90.00
_cell.angle_gamma   90.00
#
_symmetry.space_group_name_H-M   'P 1'
#
loop_
_entity.id
_entity.type
_entity.pdbx_description
1 polymer ?
#
loop_
_entity_poly.entity_id
_entity_poly.type
_entity_poly.pdbx_seq_one_letter_code
_entity_poly.pdbx_strand_id
1 'polypeptide(L)'
;MAKDRIDRDEEDLVRLYLTDIGQYALLTKDDEVRLAKAIETGKEATAELEANDKALTPNRRRELRKDQRDGTKAERQFVQSNLRLVVSIAKKYQASGLPLLDLIQEGNLGLMHAVEKFDWRKGFKFSTYATWWIRQAITRGI
;
A
#
# COMPACT_ATOMS: atom_id res chain seq x y z
N MET A 1 -30.20 16.03 15.94
CA MET A 1 -30.52 16.37 14.54
C MET A 1 -29.27 16.54 13.68
N ALA A 2 -28.28 17.37 14.06
CA ALA A 2 -27.04 17.53 13.27
C ALA A 2 -26.01 16.39 13.49
N LYS A 3 -25.74 16.02 14.76
CA LYS A 3 -24.83 14.93 15.12
C LYS A 3 -25.23 13.58 14.50
N ASP A 4 -26.51 13.23 14.60
CA ASP A 4 -27.11 12.02 14.02
C ASP A 4 -27.08 11.96 12.46
N ARG A 5 -26.89 13.11 11.79
CA ARG A 5 -26.67 13.15 10.34
C ARG A 5 -25.19 12.92 10.01
N ILE A 6 -24.29 13.58 10.75
CA ILE A 6 -22.83 13.42 10.58
C ILE A 6 -22.40 11.97 10.83
N ASP A 7 -22.87 11.35 11.90
CA ASP A 7 -22.53 9.97 12.26
C ASP A 7 -22.98 8.98 11.15
N ARG A 8 -24.12 9.26 10.51
CA ARG A 8 -24.66 8.46 9.40
C ARG A 8 -23.87 8.64 8.11
N ASP A 9 -23.49 9.87 7.79
CA ASP A 9 -22.66 10.18 6.62
C ASP A 9 -21.28 9.50 6.75
N GLU A 10 -20.71 9.46 7.96
CA GLU A 10 -19.46 8.74 8.24
C GLU A 10 -19.61 7.22 8.06
N GLU A 11 -20.69 6.62 8.57
CA GLU A 11 -20.98 5.20 8.37
C GLU A 11 -21.10 4.83 6.88
N ASP A 12 -21.74 5.68 6.08
CA ASP A 12 -21.90 5.46 4.65
C ASP A 12 -20.56 5.58 3.89
N LEU A 13 -19.69 6.52 4.28
CA LEU A 13 -18.33 6.62 3.74
C LEU A 13 -17.49 5.38 4.08
N VAL A 14 -17.58 4.88 5.31
CA VAL A 14 -16.91 3.63 5.72
C VAL A 14 -17.43 2.46 4.88
N ARG A 15 -18.74 2.34 4.66
CA ARG A 15 -19.32 1.26 3.84
C ARG A 15 -18.85 1.33 2.39
N LEU A 16 -18.82 2.52 1.80
CA LEU A 16 -18.33 2.74 0.44
C LEU A 16 -16.86 2.29 0.32
N TYR A 17 -16.02 2.71 1.27
CA TYR A 17 -14.62 2.34 1.32
C TYR A 17 -14.44 0.81 1.44
N LEU A 18 -15.15 0.17 2.37
CA LEU A 18 -15.07 -1.29 2.56
C LEU A 18 -15.52 -2.07 1.32
N THR A 19 -16.50 -1.54 0.59
CA THR A 19 -17.01 -2.14 -0.65
C THR A 19 -15.97 -2.04 -1.77
N ASP A 20 -15.31 -0.88 -1.92
CA ASP A 20 -14.24 -0.66 -2.91
C ASP A 20 -13.06 -1.61 -2.66
N ILE A 21 -12.52 -1.62 -1.43
CA ILE A 21 -11.35 -2.44 -1.13
C ILE A 21 -11.65 -3.96 -1.17
N GLY A 22 -12.92 -4.33 -1.05
CA GLY A 22 -13.39 -5.71 -1.17
C GLY A 22 -13.22 -6.29 -2.58
N GLN A 23 -13.11 -5.43 -3.60
CA GLN A 23 -12.95 -5.85 -5.00
C GLN A 23 -11.52 -6.32 -5.33
N TYR A 24 -10.51 -5.90 -4.54
CA TYR A 24 -9.13 -6.29 -4.79
C TYR A 24 -8.86 -7.72 -4.31
N ALA A 25 -8.30 -8.55 -5.19
CA ALA A 25 -7.95 -9.93 -4.89
C ALA A 25 -6.86 -10.02 -3.82
N LEU A 26 -6.96 -11.01 -2.93
CA LEU A 26 -5.92 -11.30 -1.94
C LEU A 26 -4.70 -11.93 -2.62
N LEU A 27 -3.50 -11.57 -2.17
CA LEU A 27 -2.26 -12.10 -2.71
C LEU A 27 -1.92 -13.47 -2.11
N THR A 28 -1.43 -14.36 -2.96
CA THR A 28 -0.72 -15.56 -2.52
C THR A 28 0.72 -15.22 -2.12
N LYS A 29 1.46 -16.19 -1.55
CA LYS A 29 2.90 -16.00 -1.26
C LYS A 29 3.69 -15.71 -2.54
N ASP A 30 3.34 -16.40 -3.61
CA ASP A 30 4.04 -16.27 -4.89
C ASP A 30 3.72 -14.94 -5.56
N ASP A 31 2.50 -14.43 -5.38
CA ASP A 31 2.15 -13.07 -5.80
C ASP A 31 2.95 -12.00 -5.04
N GLU A 32 3.09 -12.13 -3.71
CA GLU A 32 3.91 -11.22 -2.90
C GLU A 32 5.34 -11.15 -3.45
N VAL A 33 5.95 -12.31 -3.76
CA VAL A 33 7.29 -12.40 -4.33
C VAL A 33 7.34 -11.77 -5.74
N ARG A 34 6.38 -12.10 -6.60
CA ARG A 34 6.31 -11.59 -7.98
C ARG A 34 6.18 -10.07 -8.01
N LEU A 35 5.30 -9.51 -7.19
CA LEU A 35 5.08 -8.07 -7.11
C LEU A 35 6.30 -7.38 -6.50
N ALA A 36 6.89 -7.92 -5.44
CA ALA A 36 8.09 -7.34 -4.83
C ALA A 36 9.26 -7.25 -5.83
N LYS A 37 9.48 -8.29 -6.65
CA LYS A 37 10.49 -8.27 -7.72
C LYS A 37 10.20 -7.20 -8.77
N ALA A 38 8.95 -7.09 -9.24
CA ALA A 38 8.57 -6.07 -10.22
C ALA A 38 8.77 -4.64 -9.68
N ILE A 39 8.48 -4.41 -8.39
CA ILE A 39 8.73 -3.14 -7.72
C ILE A 39 10.24 -2.83 -7.67
N GLU A 40 11.06 -3.81 -7.30
CA GLU A 40 12.53 -3.67 -7.26
C GLU A 40 13.08 -3.30 -8.64
N THR A 41 12.70 -4.03 -9.70
CA THR A 41 13.09 -3.73 -11.08
C THR A 41 12.62 -2.33 -11.52
N GLY A 42 11.40 -1.91 -11.18
CA GLY A 42 10.92 -0.57 -11.52
C GLY A 42 11.65 0.56 -10.79
N LYS A 43 12.09 0.32 -9.55
CA LYS A 43 12.93 1.25 -8.77
C LYS A 43 14.32 1.39 -9.38
N GLU A 44 14.95 0.27 -9.73
CA GLU A 44 16.23 0.26 -10.45
C GLU A 44 16.13 1.00 -11.78
N ALA A 45 15.04 0.76 -12.53
CA ALA A 45 14.81 1.45 -13.79
C ALA A 45 14.63 2.97 -13.64
N THR A 46 13.95 3.40 -12.57
CA THR A 46 13.80 4.82 -12.23
C THR A 46 15.15 5.44 -11.90
N ALA A 47 15.96 4.79 -11.06
CA ALA A 47 17.29 5.27 -10.69
C ALA A 47 18.23 5.38 -11.90
N GLU A 48 18.18 4.42 -12.84
CA GLU A 48 18.99 4.47 -14.06
C GLU A 48 18.57 5.62 -14.99
N LEU A 49 17.26 5.84 -15.15
CA LEU A 49 16.73 6.98 -15.91
C LEU A 49 17.19 8.31 -15.31
N GLU A 50 17.13 8.46 -13.98
CA GLU A 50 17.55 9.69 -13.30
C GLU A 50 19.06 9.93 -13.40
N ALA A 51 19.88 8.88 -13.27
CA ALA A 51 21.33 9.01 -13.28
C ALA A 51 21.91 9.25 -14.69
N ASN A 52 21.36 8.61 -15.72
CA ASN A 52 22.02 8.51 -17.03
C ASN A 52 21.14 8.93 -18.22
N ASP A 53 20.02 9.65 -18.04
CA ASP A 53 19.02 9.90 -19.12
C ASP A 53 19.63 10.32 -20.47
N LYS A 54 20.61 11.23 -20.47
CA LYS A 54 21.22 11.78 -21.69
C LYS A 54 22.17 10.81 -22.40
N ALA A 55 22.70 9.81 -21.69
CA ALA A 55 23.63 8.80 -22.23
C ALA A 55 22.90 7.53 -22.70
N LEU A 56 21.63 7.36 -22.37
CA LEU A 56 20.85 6.17 -22.72
C LEU A 56 20.46 6.16 -24.19
N THR A 57 20.57 4.98 -24.82
CA THR A 57 20.04 4.77 -26.17
C THR A 57 18.50 4.87 -26.16
N PRO A 58 17.86 5.26 -27.27
CA PRO A 58 16.40 5.34 -27.35
C PRO A 58 15.71 4.01 -26.98
N ASN A 59 16.30 2.87 -27.36
CA ASN A 59 15.78 1.55 -27.01
C ASN A 59 15.85 1.29 -25.50
N ARG A 60 17.02 1.53 -24.88
CA ARG A 60 17.19 1.36 -23.44
C ARG A 60 16.25 2.27 -22.64
N ARG A 61 16.10 3.53 -23.05
CA ARG A 61 15.14 4.46 -22.43
C ARG A 61 13.71 3.93 -22.49
N ARG A 62 13.31 3.32 -23.62
CA ARG A 62 11.97 2.73 -23.77
C ARG A 62 11.76 1.52 -22.85
N GLU A 63 12.76 0.67 -22.72
CA GLU A 63 12.73 -0.48 -21.79
C GLU A 63 12.60 -0.02 -20.34
N LEU A 64 13.46 0.89 -19.89
CA LEU A 64 13.43 1.41 -18.53
C LEU A 64 12.08 2.09 -18.20
N ARG A 65 11.51 2.84 -19.13
CA ARG A 65 10.16 3.43 -18.96
C ARG A 65 9.06 2.38 -18.88
N LYS A 66 9.22 1.22 -19.53
CA LYS A 66 8.29 0.11 -19.38
C LYS A 66 8.44 -0.50 -17.99
N ASP A 67 9.66 -0.81 -17.56
CA ASP A 67 9.94 -1.42 -16.27
C ASP A 67 9.51 -0.52 -15.09
N GLN A 68 9.75 0.79 -15.20
CA GLN A 68 9.24 1.78 -14.26
C GLN A 68 7.72 1.71 -14.12
N ARG A 69 6.98 1.69 -15.25
CA ARG A 69 5.51 1.60 -15.23
C ARG A 69 5.02 0.27 -14.66
N ASP A 70 5.68 -0.82 -15.01
CA ASP A 70 5.35 -2.15 -14.51
C ASP A 70 5.58 -2.22 -12.98
N GLY A 71 6.65 -1.60 -12.48
CA GLY A 71 6.93 -1.48 -11.04
C GLY A 71 5.90 -0.63 -10.29
N THR A 72 5.54 0.56 -10.81
CA THR A 72 4.48 1.39 -10.20
C THR A 72 3.13 0.67 -10.18
N LYS A 73 2.80 -0.08 -11.23
CA LYS A 73 1.59 -0.90 -11.26
C LYS A 73 1.64 -2.02 -10.23
N ALA A 74 2.79 -2.68 -10.09
CA ALA A 74 2.98 -3.73 -9.10
C ALA A 74 2.87 -3.20 -7.66
N GLU A 75 3.45 -2.04 -7.37
CA GLU A 75 3.34 -1.36 -6.06
C GLU A 75 1.89 -1.04 -5.73
N ARG A 76 1.17 -0.41 -6.66
CA ARG A 76 -0.25 -0.10 -6.51
C ARG A 76 -1.06 -1.37 -6.23
N GLN A 77 -0.84 -2.43 -7.00
CA GLN A 77 -1.52 -3.71 -6.79
C GLN A 77 -1.19 -4.31 -5.42
N PHE A 78 0.08 -4.23 -4.99
CA PHE A 78 0.52 -4.76 -3.70
C PHE A 78 -0.22 -4.05 -2.55
N VAL A 79 -0.23 -2.71 -2.57
CA VAL A 79 -0.94 -1.89 -1.57
C VAL A 79 -2.44 -2.20 -1.58
N GLN A 80 -3.09 -2.13 -2.75
CA GLN A 80 -4.54 -2.34 -2.88
C GLN A 80 -5.00 -3.69 -2.34
N SER A 81 -4.23 -4.74 -2.61
CA SER A 81 -4.55 -6.11 -2.17
C SER A 81 -4.42 -6.31 -0.65
N ASN A 82 -3.81 -5.34 0.06
CA ASN A 82 -3.57 -5.39 1.50
C ASN A 82 -4.36 -4.33 2.30
N LEU A 83 -5.20 -3.52 1.68
CA LEU A 83 -6.02 -2.51 2.38
C LEU A 83 -6.93 -3.13 3.47
N ARG A 84 -7.42 -4.35 3.24
CA ARG A 84 -8.22 -5.10 4.21
C ARG A 84 -7.46 -5.42 5.50
N LEU A 85 -6.13 -5.62 5.42
CA LEU A 85 -5.28 -5.82 6.59
C LEU A 85 -5.26 -4.54 7.45
N VAL A 86 -5.10 -3.37 6.82
CA VAL A 86 -5.10 -2.08 7.51
C VAL A 86 -6.39 -1.88 8.29
N VAL A 87 -7.55 -2.09 7.65
CA VAL A 87 -8.85 -2.01 8.32
C VAL A 87 -8.93 -2.94 9.54
N SER A 88 -8.47 -4.18 9.40
CA SER A 88 -8.51 -5.17 10.50
C SER A 88 -7.64 -4.77 11.70
N ILE A 89 -6.59 -4.00 11.47
CA ILE A 89 -5.70 -3.47 12.51
C ILE A 89 -6.31 -2.19 13.10
N ALA A 90 -6.73 -1.23 12.25
CA ALA A 90 -7.29 0.05 12.65
C ALA A 90 -8.54 -0.07 13.54
N LYS A 91 -9.39 -1.07 13.28
CA LYS A 91 -10.56 -1.38 14.13
C LYS A 91 -10.21 -1.59 15.61
N LYS A 92 -8.98 -2.04 15.91
CA LYS A 92 -8.52 -2.24 17.30
C LYS A 92 -8.21 -0.94 18.03
N TYR A 93 -8.09 0.17 17.30
CA TYR A 93 -7.73 1.49 17.82
C TYR A 93 -8.92 2.46 17.89
N GLN A 94 -10.15 2.02 17.59
CA GLN A 94 -11.33 2.91 17.60
C GLN A 94 -11.63 3.54 18.98
N ALA A 95 -11.12 2.97 20.07
CA ALA A 95 -11.23 3.55 21.40
C ALA A 95 -10.31 4.78 21.61
N SER A 96 -9.49 5.17 20.63
CA SER A 96 -8.62 6.35 20.71
C SER A 96 -9.37 7.69 20.62
N GLY A 97 -10.64 7.67 20.17
CA GLY A 97 -11.43 8.88 19.95
C GLY A 97 -11.28 9.51 18.56
N LEU A 98 -10.44 8.94 17.68
CA LEU A 98 -10.37 9.34 16.27
C LEU A 98 -11.39 8.57 15.40
N PRO A 99 -11.92 9.21 14.33
CA PRO A 99 -12.69 8.55 13.28
C PRO A 99 -11.97 7.32 12.72
N LEU A 100 -12.73 6.27 12.38
CA LEU A 100 -12.15 5.03 11.84
C LEU A 100 -11.42 5.29 10.51
N LEU A 101 -11.94 6.19 9.69
CA LEU A 101 -11.32 6.56 8.41
C LEU A 101 -9.94 7.18 8.63
N ASP A 102 -9.77 8.04 9.63
CA ASP A 102 -8.48 8.67 9.92
C ASP A 102 -7.45 7.62 10.37
N LEU A 103 -7.84 6.68 11.24
CA LEU A 103 -6.99 5.56 11.63
C LEU A 103 -6.61 4.67 10.43
N ILE A 104 -7.53 4.47 9.49
CA ILE A 104 -7.25 3.74 8.25
C ILE A 104 -6.24 4.51 7.39
N GLN A 105 -6.38 5.83 7.27
CA GLN A 105 -5.46 6.64 6.47
C GLN A 105 -4.04 6.59 7.02
N GLU A 106 -3.85 6.74 8.34
CA GLU A 106 -2.55 6.57 8.99
C GLU A 106 -2.00 5.16 8.78
N GLY A 107 -2.84 4.14 8.94
CA GLY A 107 -2.47 2.75 8.67
C GLY A 107 -2.06 2.50 7.21
N ASN A 108 -2.69 3.19 6.25
CA ASN A 108 -2.36 3.10 4.83
C ASN A 108 -0.98 3.70 4.53
N LEU A 109 -0.58 4.78 5.23
CA LEU A 109 0.79 5.30 5.16
C LEU A 109 1.81 4.26 5.65
N GLY A 110 1.52 3.60 6.78
CA GLY A 110 2.34 2.50 7.30
C GLY A 110 2.41 1.31 6.35
N LEU A 111 1.31 0.98 5.68
CA LEU A 111 1.27 -0.07 4.67
C LEU A 111 2.14 0.24 3.45
N MET A 112 2.05 1.46 2.90
CA MET A 112 2.89 1.87 1.76
C MET A 112 4.37 1.76 2.12
N HIS A 113 4.76 2.23 3.31
CA HIS A 113 6.12 2.10 3.80
C HIS A 113 6.56 0.63 3.95
N ALA A 114 5.66 -0.25 4.40
CA ALA A 114 5.94 -1.68 4.48
C ALA A 114 6.16 -2.29 3.10
N VAL A 115 5.35 -1.92 2.09
CA VAL A 115 5.53 -2.38 0.70
C VAL A 115 6.89 -1.93 0.16
N GLU A 116 7.26 -0.67 0.39
CA GLU A 116 8.52 -0.11 -0.09
C GLU A 116 9.76 -0.87 0.41
N LYS A 117 9.71 -1.35 1.66
CA LYS A 117 10.84 -1.99 2.37
C LYS A 117 10.73 -3.51 2.48
N PHE A 118 9.68 -4.11 1.93
CA PHE A 118 9.47 -5.54 2.06
C PHE A 118 10.56 -6.34 1.34
N ASP A 119 11.19 -7.26 2.07
CA ASP A 119 12.20 -8.16 1.53
C ASP A 119 11.64 -9.59 1.44
N TRP A 120 11.26 -9.97 0.22
CA TRP A 120 10.72 -11.29 -0.09
C TRP A 120 11.72 -12.43 0.11
N ARG A 121 13.03 -12.14 0.09
CA ARG A 121 14.11 -13.14 0.22
C ARG A 121 14.17 -13.74 1.63
N LYS A 122 13.63 -13.04 2.63
CA LYS A 122 13.55 -13.52 4.02
C LYS A 122 12.52 -14.62 4.23
N GLY A 123 11.66 -14.90 3.25
CA GLY A 123 10.74 -16.04 3.27
C GLY A 123 9.50 -15.90 4.18
N PHE A 124 9.37 -14.79 4.91
CA PHE A 124 8.18 -14.47 5.71
C PHE A 124 7.05 -13.92 4.84
N LYS A 125 5.80 -14.10 5.32
CA LYS A 125 4.62 -13.49 4.72
C LYS A 125 4.65 -11.96 4.87
N PHE A 126 4.15 -11.25 3.86
CA PHE A 126 4.11 -9.79 3.91
C PHE A 126 3.31 -9.28 5.11
N SER A 127 2.15 -9.89 5.41
CA SER A 127 1.28 -9.49 6.52
C SER A 127 2.00 -9.47 7.88
N THR A 128 2.94 -10.40 8.11
CA THR A 128 3.76 -10.42 9.33
C THR A 128 4.59 -9.15 9.46
N TYR A 129 5.24 -8.73 8.38
CA TYR A 129 6.08 -7.53 8.34
C TYR A 129 5.24 -6.25 8.39
N ALA A 130 4.18 -6.18 7.56
CA ALA A 130 3.33 -5.01 7.43
C ALA A 130 2.58 -4.66 8.72
N THR A 131 2.20 -5.67 9.51
CA THR A 131 1.48 -5.45 10.77
C THR A 131 2.22 -4.49 11.70
N TRP A 132 3.55 -4.56 11.79
CA TRP A 132 4.33 -3.68 12.65
C TRP A 132 4.27 -2.23 12.18
N TRP A 133 4.48 -1.99 10.89
CA TRP A 133 4.44 -0.65 10.30
C TRP A 133 3.06 -0.01 10.36
N ILE A 134 2.00 -0.77 10.09
CA ILE A 134 0.62 -0.29 10.17
C ILE A 134 0.30 0.15 11.60
N ARG A 135 0.62 -0.69 12.60
CA ARG A 135 0.40 -0.33 14.02
C ARG A 135 1.20 0.90 14.42
N GLN A 136 2.48 0.96 14.03
CA GLN A 136 3.32 2.10 14.34
C GLN A 136 2.78 3.40 13.75
N ALA A 137 2.35 3.39 12.48
CA ALA A 137 1.81 4.57 11.83
C ALA A 137 0.53 5.05 12.55
N ILE A 138 -0.40 4.13 12.83
CA ILE A 138 -1.63 4.45 13.58
C ILE A 138 -1.29 5.03 14.96
N THR A 139 -0.41 4.39 15.73
CA THR A 139 -0.04 4.88 17.07
C THR A 139 0.65 6.25 17.03
N ARG A 140 1.37 6.59 15.96
CA ARG A 140 2.02 7.90 15.82
C ARG A 140 1.08 9.02 15.35
N GLY A 141 -0.01 8.66 14.66
CA GLY A 141 -1.01 9.62 14.18
C GLY A 141 -2.15 9.91 15.17
N ILE A 142 -2.21 9.18 16.29
CA ILE A 142 -3.08 9.47 17.45
C ILE A 142 -2.39 10.50 18.34
#